data_AF-A0A0Q8QVA5-F1
#
_entry.id   AF-A0A0Q8QVA5-F1
#
_cell.length_a   1.000
_cell.length_b   1.000
_cell.length_c   1.000
_cell.angle_alpha   90.00
_cell.angle_beta   90.00
_cell.angle_gamma   90.00
#
_symmetry.space_group_name_H-M   'P 1'
#
loop_
_entity.id
_entity.type
_entity.pdbx_description
1 polymer ?
#
loop_
_entity_poly.entity_id
_entity_poly.type
_entity_poly.pdbx_seq_one_letter_code
_entity_poly.pdbx_strand_id
1 'polypeptide(L)'
;MKTPRSFVAALARTRLDSVFNPYAEACPEHDRADAPALRRRNLEAWLEAALVARVDTIWIARDLGYRGGRRTGLPLTDEVHLKDAGTLLGGIEFHRATRGPVVAERTAAIVWRMLTAIAEPAVLWNVFPLHPHGAGDPLSNRCHTRTEREATAPLLRGLIAIFRPRRIVAIGRDAQLALEGLDIPVTGVRHPSYGGQADFIAGIAALYGVDPERPSASPQLPLDHAASAGLALA
;
A
#
# COMPACT_ATOMS: atom_id res chain seq x y z
N MET A 1 4.58 18.49 -0.79
CA MET A 1 4.99 17.18 -0.23
C MET A 1 6.21 16.72 -1.01
N LYS A 2 7.34 16.49 -0.35
CA LYS A 2 8.62 16.17 -1.03
C LYS A 2 9.36 14.96 -0.43
N THR A 3 8.98 14.55 0.79
CA THR A 3 9.58 13.43 1.53
C THR A 3 8.47 12.55 2.13
N PRO A 4 8.75 11.28 2.44
CA PRO A 4 7.81 10.39 3.16
C PRO A 4 7.19 11.04 4.39
N ARG A 5 8.02 11.61 5.27
CA ARG A 5 7.55 12.32 6.47
C ARG A 5 6.60 13.48 6.15
N SER A 6 6.96 14.34 5.18
CA SER A 6 6.10 15.47 4.80
C SER A 6 4.78 15.02 4.16
N PHE A 7 4.78 13.86 3.51
CA PHE A 7 3.63 13.25 2.86
C PHE A 7 2.68 12.66 3.92
N VAL A 8 3.20 11.86 4.85
CA VAL A 8 2.41 11.28 5.95
C VAL A 8 1.84 12.36 6.85
N ALA A 9 2.59 13.45 7.11
CA ALA A 9 2.07 14.60 7.82
C ALA A 9 0.91 15.30 7.09
N ALA A 10 0.94 15.38 5.76
CA ALA A 10 -0.16 15.94 4.98
C ALA A 10 -1.39 15.03 5.02
N LEU A 11 -1.19 13.72 4.86
CA LEU A 11 -2.23 12.70 4.93
C LEU A 11 -2.96 12.71 6.29
N ALA A 12 -2.23 12.86 7.39
CA ALA A 12 -2.80 12.93 8.74
C ALA A 12 -3.63 14.20 9.01
N ARG A 13 -3.55 15.23 8.17
CA ARG A 13 -4.34 16.47 8.33
C ARG A 13 -5.71 16.41 7.65
N THR A 14 -5.95 15.45 6.75
CA THR A 14 -7.22 15.34 6.04
C THR A 14 -8.35 14.97 7.01
N ARG A 15 -9.48 15.69 6.91
CA ARG A 15 -10.73 15.39 7.61
C ARG A 15 -11.88 15.52 6.61
N LEU A 16 -12.75 14.52 6.58
CA LEU A 16 -13.90 14.41 5.69
C LEU A 16 -15.01 13.67 6.44
N ASP A 17 -16.27 13.97 6.11
CA ASP A 17 -17.42 13.36 6.79
C ASP A 17 -17.58 11.89 6.40
N SER A 18 -17.89 11.03 7.38
CA SER A 18 -18.02 9.57 7.18
C SER A 18 -16.82 8.92 6.48
N VAL A 19 -15.62 9.42 6.81
CA VAL A 19 -14.34 8.90 6.35
C VAL A 19 -13.43 8.78 7.57
N PHE A 20 -12.94 7.57 7.83
CA PHE A 20 -11.94 7.34 8.86
C PHE A 20 -10.54 7.58 8.30
N ASN A 21 -9.80 8.50 8.91
CA ASN A 21 -8.39 8.73 8.63
C ASN A 21 -7.51 7.93 9.61
N PRO A 22 -6.93 6.79 9.20
CA PRO A 22 -6.18 5.93 10.12
C PRO A 22 -4.90 6.59 10.66
N TYR A 23 -4.41 7.63 10.01
CA TYR A 23 -3.21 8.37 10.39
C TYR A 23 -3.50 9.48 11.40
N ALA A 24 -4.76 9.70 11.75
CA ALA A 24 -5.18 10.80 12.60
C ALA A 24 -6.22 10.41 13.66
N GLU A 25 -6.99 9.36 13.40
CA GLU A 25 -8.10 8.91 14.23
C GLU A 25 -7.84 7.51 14.78
N ALA A 26 -8.38 7.25 15.98
CA ALA A 26 -8.31 5.96 16.64
C ALA A 26 -9.72 5.38 16.80
N CYS A 27 -9.89 4.10 16.50
CA CYS A 27 -11.11 3.35 16.75
C CYS A 27 -11.16 2.92 18.23
N PRO A 28 -12.12 3.39 19.06
CA PRO A 28 -12.12 3.09 20.50
C PRO A 28 -12.17 1.60 20.83
N GLU A 29 -12.82 0.80 19.97
CA GLU A 29 -13.05 -0.63 20.18
C GLU A 29 -11.85 -1.49 19.81
N HIS A 30 -11.10 -1.09 18.78
CA HIS A 30 -10.09 -1.95 18.17
C HIS A 30 -8.67 -1.40 18.27
N ASP A 31 -8.49 -0.10 18.47
CA ASP A 31 -7.18 0.53 18.40
C ASP A 31 -6.46 0.53 19.74
N ARG A 32 -5.13 0.50 19.66
CA ARG A 32 -4.25 0.88 20.76
C ARG A 32 -4.32 2.40 20.96
N ALA A 33 -3.93 2.87 22.15
CA ALA A 33 -3.97 4.30 22.48
C ALA A 33 -3.11 5.15 21.52
N ASP A 34 -2.00 4.60 21.03
CA ASP A 34 -1.06 5.27 20.13
C ASP A 34 -1.23 4.85 18.65
N ALA A 35 -2.37 4.24 18.28
CA ALA A 35 -2.59 3.66 16.95
C ALA A 35 -2.34 4.62 15.78
N PRO A 36 -2.81 5.89 15.78
CA PRO A 36 -2.52 6.81 14.69
C PRO A 36 -1.02 7.07 14.54
N ALA A 37 -0.29 7.18 15.65
CA ALA A 37 1.14 7.40 15.64
C ALA A 37 1.89 6.16 15.13
N LEU A 38 1.48 4.96 15.52
CA LEU A 38 2.02 3.69 15.00
C LEU A 38 1.82 3.57 13.49
N ARG A 39 0.62 3.84 12.98
CA ARG A 39 0.33 3.77 11.55
C ARG A 39 1.14 4.77 10.74
N ARG A 40 1.33 5.99 11.26
CA ARG A 40 2.24 6.98 10.64
C ARG A 40 3.68 6.46 10.59
N ARG A 41 4.21 5.92 11.69
CA ARG A 41 5.57 5.34 11.71
C ARG A 41 5.72 4.19 10.73
N ASN A 42 4.76 3.27 10.69
CA ASN A 42 4.78 2.15 9.75
C ASN A 42 4.77 2.66 8.29
N LEU A 43 3.90 3.62 7.97
CA LEU A 43 3.83 4.15 6.61
C LEU A 43 5.10 4.94 6.24
N GLU A 44 5.65 5.74 7.14
CA GLU A 44 6.92 6.43 6.92
C GLU A 44 8.05 5.42 6.63
N ALA A 45 8.19 4.38 7.47
CA ALA A 45 9.21 3.34 7.29
C ALA A 45 9.02 2.57 5.96
N TRP A 46 7.78 2.23 5.60
CA TRP A 46 7.47 1.59 4.31
C TRP A 46 7.92 2.45 3.12
N LEU A 47 7.53 3.72 3.12
CA LEU A 47 7.85 4.65 2.02
C LEU A 47 9.36 4.95 1.94
N GLU A 48 10.04 5.07 3.07
CA GLU A 48 11.49 5.27 3.13
C GLU A 48 12.25 4.05 2.60
N ALA A 49 11.88 2.84 3.01
CA ALA A 49 12.52 1.64 2.52
C ALA A 49 12.24 1.38 1.04
N ALA A 50 11.04 1.69 0.54
CA ALA A 50 10.76 1.61 -0.89
C ALA A 50 11.64 2.58 -1.71
N LEU A 51 11.96 3.77 -1.18
CA LEU A 51 12.91 4.69 -1.82
C LEU A 51 14.34 4.13 -1.79
N VAL A 52 14.78 3.56 -0.66
CA VAL A 52 16.11 2.93 -0.54
C VAL A 52 16.26 1.77 -1.51
N ALA A 53 15.24 0.92 -1.63
CA ALA A 53 15.17 -0.19 -2.56
C ALA A 53 14.95 0.24 -4.03
N ARG A 54 14.80 1.54 -4.30
CA ARG A 54 14.56 2.13 -5.64
C ARG A 54 13.37 1.51 -6.37
N VAL A 55 12.30 1.25 -5.63
CA VAL A 55 11.06 0.71 -6.19
C VAL A 55 10.50 1.67 -7.24
N ASP A 56 10.37 1.21 -8.48
CA ASP A 56 9.97 2.04 -9.63
C ASP A 56 8.52 1.77 -10.10
N THR A 57 7.79 0.90 -9.41
CA THR A 57 6.42 0.50 -9.77
C THR A 57 5.46 0.78 -8.62
N ILE A 58 4.31 1.40 -8.92
CA ILE A 58 3.23 1.64 -7.94
C ILE A 58 2.01 0.79 -8.30
N TRP A 59 1.44 0.08 -7.33
CA TRP A 59 0.15 -0.58 -7.47
C TRP A 59 -0.91 0.27 -6.78
N ILE A 60 -1.92 0.70 -7.54
CA ILE A 60 -2.93 1.62 -7.06
C ILE A 60 -4.30 0.96 -7.13
N ALA A 61 -4.92 0.80 -5.97
CA ALA A 61 -6.32 0.38 -5.84
C ALA A 61 -7.22 1.58 -5.51
N ARG A 62 -8.48 1.30 -5.17
CA ARG A 62 -9.51 2.34 -5.04
C ARG A 62 -9.46 3.10 -3.71
N ASP A 63 -9.80 2.44 -2.60
CA ASP A 63 -9.90 3.00 -1.24
C ASP A 63 -9.48 1.98 -0.17
N LEU A 64 -9.21 2.44 1.05
CA LEU A 64 -8.88 1.54 2.16
C LEU A 64 -10.13 0.77 2.63
N GLY A 65 -9.99 -0.54 2.80
CA GLY A 65 -11.01 -1.38 3.45
C GLY A 65 -10.89 -1.35 4.97
N TYR A 66 -12.02 -1.56 5.67
CA TYR A 66 -12.07 -1.53 7.13
C TYR A 66 -11.26 -2.65 7.81
N ARG A 67 -10.97 -3.75 7.09
CA ARG A 67 -10.19 -4.91 7.56
C ARG A 67 -8.70 -4.85 7.19
N GLY A 68 -8.34 -4.09 6.16
CA GLY A 68 -6.96 -3.93 5.70
C GLY A 68 -6.34 -2.63 6.18
N GLY A 69 -6.05 -1.73 5.23
CA GLY A 69 -5.29 -0.51 5.47
C GLY A 69 -5.87 0.45 6.50
N ARG A 70 -7.19 0.41 6.79
CA ARG A 70 -7.75 1.12 7.95
C ARG A 70 -7.07 0.71 9.26
N ARG A 71 -6.82 -0.59 9.43
CA ARG A 71 -6.26 -1.18 10.66
C ARG A 71 -4.75 -1.04 10.70
N THR A 72 -4.08 -1.27 9.58
CA THR A 72 -2.61 -1.34 9.50
C THR A 72 -1.93 0.00 9.20
N GLY A 73 -2.63 0.92 8.54
CA GLY A 73 -2.03 2.12 7.96
C GLY A 73 -1.21 1.85 6.68
N LEU A 74 -1.20 0.60 6.19
CA LEU A 74 -0.50 0.22 4.97
C LEU A 74 -1.52 -0.13 3.87
N PRO A 75 -1.48 0.53 2.70
CA PRO A 75 -2.34 0.21 1.57
C PRO A 75 -2.27 -1.26 1.16
N LEU A 76 -3.42 -1.84 0.81
CA LEU A 76 -3.54 -3.23 0.33
C LEU A 76 -2.92 -4.29 1.26
N THR A 77 -2.77 -3.97 2.54
CA THR A 77 -2.09 -4.80 3.53
C THR A 77 -2.94 -4.95 4.77
N ASP A 78 -3.28 -6.19 5.13
CA ASP A 78 -3.97 -6.54 6.36
C ASP A 78 -2.98 -6.94 7.47
N GLU A 79 -3.48 -7.32 8.63
CA GLU A 79 -2.62 -7.65 9.78
C GLU A 79 -1.87 -8.98 9.61
N VAL A 80 -2.35 -9.87 8.74
CA VAL A 80 -1.70 -11.14 8.43
C VAL A 80 -0.40 -10.90 7.67
N HIS A 81 -0.42 -9.97 6.71
CA HIS A 81 0.70 -9.74 5.79
C HIS A 81 1.67 -8.64 6.23
N LEU A 82 1.58 -8.14 7.47
CA LEU A 82 2.55 -7.15 7.98
C LEU A 82 3.99 -7.67 7.96
N LYS A 83 4.20 -8.96 8.28
CA LYS A 83 5.54 -9.57 8.24
C LYS A 83 6.06 -9.72 6.81
N ASP A 84 5.19 -10.11 5.89
CA ASP A 84 5.54 -10.25 4.47
C ASP A 84 5.93 -8.90 3.88
N ALA A 85 5.18 -7.85 4.22
CA ALA A 85 5.49 -6.47 3.86
C ALA A 85 6.88 -6.03 4.34
N GLY A 86 7.20 -6.34 5.60
CA GLY A 86 8.51 -6.08 6.16
C GLY A 86 9.63 -6.81 5.41
N THR A 87 9.40 -8.09 5.10
CA THR A 87 10.38 -8.97 4.43
C THR A 87 10.66 -8.52 3.00
N LEU A 88 9.62 -8.16 2.24
CA LEU A 88 9.73 -7.73 0.85
C LEU A 88 10.58 -6.45 0.67
N LEU A 89 10.64 -5.59 1.69
CA LEU A 89 11.45 -4.36 1.70
C LEU A 89 12.72 -4.46 2.55
N GLY A 90 13.28 -5.67 2.72
CA GLY A 90 14.59 -5.84 3.35
C GLY A 90 14.56 -5.95 4.88
N GLY A 91 13.46 -6.42 5.46
CA GLY A 91 13.39 -6.81 6.88
C GLY A 91 12.91 -5.70 7.83
N ILE A 92 12.02 -4.82 7.38
CA ILE A 92 11.42 -3.80 8.24
C ILE A 92 10.46 -4.46 9.24
N GLU A 93 10.52 -4.05 10.51
CA GLU A 93 9.52 -4.47 11.49
C GLU A 93 8.33 -3.49 11.49
N PHE A 94 7.14 -3.99 11.19
CA PHE A 94 5.90 -3.22 11.33
C PHE A 94 5.15 -3.62 12.59
N HIS A 95 4.63 -2.63 13.30
CA HIS A 95 3.92 -2.86 14.55
C HIS A 95 2.40 -2.78 14.37
N ARG A 96 1.68 -3.73 14.98
CA ARG A 96 0.22 -3.73 14.95
C ARG A 96 -0.34 -2.57 15.77
N ALA A 97 -1.20 -1.77 15.15
CA ALA A 97 -1.86 -0.61 15.75
C ALA A 97 -3.16 -0.96 16.49
N THR A 98 -3.60 -2.22 16.42
CA THR A 98 -4.87 -2.71 16.95
C THR A 98 -4.67 -3.72 18.08
N ARG A 99 -5.75 -3.95 18.84
CA ARG A 99 -5.89 -4.94 19.91
C ARG A 99 -6.79 -6.08 19.43
N GLY A 100 -6.77 -7.18 20.18
CA GLY A 100 -7.58 -8.36 19.88
C GLY A 100 -6.97 -9.25 18.79
N PRO A 101 -7.78 -10.12 18.16
CA PRO A 101 -7.31 -11.09 17.18
C PRO A 101 -6.83 -10.40 15.89
N VAL A 102 -5.93 -11.08 15.18
CA VAL A 102 -5.47 -10.69 13.86
C VAL A 102 -6.62 -10.75 12.87
N VAL A 103 -6.78 -9.71 12.05
CA VAL A 103 -7.84 -9.61 11.03
C VAL A 103 -7.25 -9.75 9.62
N ALA A 104 -7.85 -10.66 8.85
CA ALA A 104 -7.53 -10.87 7.43
C ALA A 104 -8.49 -10.13 6.51
N GLU A 105 -7.98 -9.67 5.36
CA GLU A 105 -8.72 -9.08 4.26
C GLU A 105 -8.50 -9.89 2.98
N ARG A 106 -9.59 -10.32 2.32
CA ARG A 106 -9.51 -11.16 1.11
C ARG A 106 -8.69 -10.51 -0.02
N THR A 107 -8.86 -9.20 -0.23
CA THR A 107 -8.11 -8.47 -1.25
C THR A 107 -6.62 -8.46 -0.95
N ALA A 108 -6.23 -8.17 0.31
CA ALA A 108 -4.84 -8.21 0.73
C ALA A 108 -4.23 -9.60 0.52
N ALA A 109 -4.92 -10.67 0.92
CA ALA A 109 -4.43 -12.05 0.72
C ALA A 109 -4.10 -12.37 -0.75
N ILE A 110 -4.94 -11.92 -1.69
CA ILE A 110 -4.71 -12.17 -3.12
C ILE A 110 -3.57 -11.30 -3.67
N VAL A 111 -3.49 -10.03 -3.24
CA VAL A 111 -2.41 -9.10 -3.61
C VAL A 111 -1.07 -9.62 -3.11
N TRP A 112 -0.98 -10.00 -1.84
CA TRP A 112 0.24 -10.49 -1.22
C TRP A 112 0.68 -11.85 -1.75
N ARG A 113 -0.26 -12.74 -2.11
CA ARG A 113 0.10 -13.95 -2.87
C ARG A 113 0.88 -13.60 -4.15
N MET A 114 0.43 -12.59 -4.90
CA MET A 114 1.11 -12.21 -6.14
C MET A 114 2.43 -11.49 -5.88
N LEU A 115 2.49 -10.57 -4.90
CA LEU A 115 3.75 -9.90 -4.54
C LEU A 115 4.83 -10.90 -4.12
N THR A 116 4.47 -11.90 -3.32
CA THR A 116 5.39 -12.98 -2.93
C THR A 116 5.82 -13.83 -4.13
N ALA A 117 4.89 -14.18 -5.03
CA ALA A 117 5.21 -14.94 -6.24
C ALA A 117 6.16 -14.19 -7.20
N ILE A 118 5.99 -12.87 -7.30
CA ILE A 118 6.85 -12.00 -8.13
C ILE A 118 8.22 -11.80 -7.49
N ALA A 119 8.29 -11.74 -6.16
CA ALA A 119 9.50 -11.43 -5.39
C ALA A 119 10.14 -10.07 -5.74
N GLU A 120 9.36 -9.15 -6.34
CA GLU A 120 9.72 -7.76 -6.63
C GLU A 120 8.85 -6.81 -5.79
N PRO A 121 9.44 -5.85 -5.06
CA PRO A 121 8.68 -4.87 -4.30
C PRO A 121 7.91 -3.91 -5.22
N ALA A 122 6.72 -3.51 -4.78
CA ALA A 122 5.93 -2.43 -5.39
C ALA A 122 5.46 -1.46 -4.31
N VAL A 123 5.37 -0.16 -4.62
CA VAL A 123 4.71 0.78 -3.72
C VAL A 123 3.20 0.54 -3.81
N LEU A 124 2.59 0.12 -2.71
CA LEU A 124 1.14 -0.08 -2.64
C LEU A 124 0.47 1.24 -2.26
N TRP A 125 -0.61 1.59 -2.97
CA TRP A 125 -1.37 2.81 -2.69
C TRP A 125 -2.85 2.71 -3.09
N ASN A 126 -3.63 3.74 -2.76
CA ASN A 126 -5.03 3.90 -3.13
C ASN A 126 -5.28 5.28 -3.72
N VAL A 127 -6.13 5.35 -4.74
CA VAL A 127 -6.62 6.61 -5.33
C VAL A 127 -7.20 7.52 -4.24
N PHE A 128 -8.03 6.94 -3.37
CA PHE A 128 -8.50 7.58 -2.15
C PHE A 128 -7.80 6.93 -0.95
N PRO A 129 -6.87 7.62 -0.27
CA PRO A 129 -5.95 7.00 0.68
C PRO A 129 -6.53 6.80 2.09
N LEU A 130 -7.84 6.95 2.26
CA LEU A 130 -8.55 6.86 3.53
C LEU A 130 -9.66 5.80 3.44
N HIS A 131 -10.37 5.57 4.55
CA HIS A 131 -11.45 4.59 4.62
C HIS A 131 -12.83 5.28 4.63
N PRO A 132 -13.54 5.33 3.49
CA PRO A 132 -14.91 5.82 3.44
C PRO A 132 -15.88 4.74 3.94
N HIS A 133 -16.82 5.14 4.79
CA HIS A 133 -17.80 4.24 5.39
C HIS A 133 -19.23 4.78 5.27
N GLY A 134 -20.21 3.94 5.60
CA GLY A 134 -21.61 4.35 5.71
C GLY A 134 -21.82 5.26 6.92
N ALA A 135 -22.74 6.23 6.81
CA ALA A 135 -23.11 7.08 7.93
C ALA A 135 -23.66 6.21 9.08
N GLY A 136 -23.12 6.38 10.29
CA GLY A 136 -23.50 5.56 11.45
C GLY A 136 -22.92 4.14 11.47
N ASP A 137 -22.21 3.70 10.42
CA ASP A 137 -21.60 2.38 10.33
C ASP A 137 -20.10 2.48 9.98
N PRO A 138 -19.23 2.81 10.96
CA PRO A 138 -17.79 3.03 10.75
C PRO A 138 -16.98 1.77 10.40
N LEU A 139 -17.62 0.59 10.39
CA LEU A 139 -17.00 -0.70 10.05
C LEU A 139 -17.58 -1.28 8.74
N SER A 140 -18.23 -0.46 7.93
CA SER A 140 -18.68 -0.79 6.58
C SER A 140 -17.75 -0.22 5.52
N ASN A 141 -17.77 -0.84 4.33
CA ASN A 141 -17.11 -0.26 3.16
C ASN A 141 -18.14 0.49 2.31
N ARG A 142 -17.84 1.75 1.99
CA ARG A 142 -18.49 2.52 0.93
C ARG A 142 -17.46 2.81 -0.17
N CYS A 143 -17.90 3.09 -1.40
CA CYS A 143 -17.00 3.66 -2.39
C CYS A 143 -16.78 5.14 -2.08
N HIS A 144 -15.55 5.64 -2.22
CA HIS A 144 -15.33 7.09 -2.17
C HIS A 144 -16.13 7.80 -3.27
N THR A 145 -16.54 9.03 -2.99
CA THR A 145 -17.18 9.92 -3.95
C THR A 145 -16.13 10.63 -4.80
N ARG A 146 -16.58 11.22 -5.92
CA ARG A 146 -15.73 12.08 -6.74
C ARG A 146 -15.11 13.24 -5.95
N THR A 147 -15.91 13.92 -5.12
CA THR A 147 -15.45 15.05 -4.31
C THR A 147 -14.39 14.62 -3.29
N GLU A 148 -14.58 13.48 -2.62
CA GLU A 148 -13.60 12.91 -1.70
C GLU A 148 -12.27 12.60 -2.40
N ARG A 149 -12.33 11.97 -3.59
CA ARG A 149 -11.14 11.70 -4.41
C ARG A 149 -10.42 12.98 -4.80
N GLU A 150 -11.16 13.98 -5.29
CA GLU A 150 -10.60 15.27 -5.71
C GLU A 150 -9.93 16.00 -4.53
N ALA A 151 -10.53 15.96 -3.34
CA ALA A 151 -9.97 16.54 -2.12
C ALA A 151 -8.63 15.88 -1.73
N THR A 152 -8.46 14.59 -2.01
CA THR A 152 -7.20 13.86 -1.74
C THR A 152 -6.24 13.79 -2.92
N ALA A 153 -6.63 14.25 -4.11
CA ALA A 153 -5.82 14.15 -5.32
C ALA A 153 -4.40 14.76 -5.21
N PRO A 154 -4.16 15.86 -4.45
CA PRO A 154 -2.80 16.33 -4.19
C PRO A 154 -1.90 15.29 -3.54
N LEU A 155 -2.44 14.41 -2.68
CA LEU A 155 -1.68 13.33 -2.03
C LEU A 155 -1.18 12.36 -3.09
N LEU A 156 -2.05 11.83 -3.95
CA LEU A 156 -1.64 10.93 -5.03
C LEU A 156 -0.55 11.56 -5.92
N ARG A 157 -0.70 12.83 -6.33
CA ARG A 157 0.32 13.56 -7.09
C ARG A 157 1.64 13.69 -6.32
N GLY A 158 1.56 13.93 -5.02
CA GLY A 158 2.73 13.99 -4.12
C GLY A 158 3.47 12.66 -4.05
N LEU A 159 2.74 11.54 -3.96
CA LEU A 159 3.34 10.20 -3.98
C LEU A 159 4.05 9.92 -5.31
N ILE A 160 3.37 10.19 -6.44
CA ILE A 160 3.95 10.03 -7.78
C ILE A 160 5.21 10.90 -7.94
N ALA A 161 5.20 12.14 -7.43
CA ALA A 161 6.37 13.01 -7.49
C ALA A 161 7.55 12.52 -6.64
N ILE A 162 7.28 11.83 -5.52
CA ILE A 162 8.30 11.23 -4.64
C ILE A 162 8.98 10.04 -5.33
N PHE A 163 8.19 9.12 -5.90
CA PHE A 163 8.72 7.87 -6.45
C PHE A 163 9.10 7.93 -7.92
N ARG A 164 8.48 8.84 -8.70
CA ARG A 164 8.65 8.95 -10.16
C ARG A 164 8.64 7.58 -10.85
N PRO A 165 7.55 6.81 -10.68
CA PRO A 165 7.54 5.43 -11.11
C PRO A 165 7.65 5.30 -12.63
N ARG A 166 8.31 4.24 -13.07
CA ARG A 166 8.38 3.85 -14.47
C ARG A 166 7.02 3.36 -15.00
N ARG A 167 6.20 2.77 -14.12
CA ARG A 167 4.86 2.28 -14.44
C ARG A 167 3.94 2.29 -13.23
N ILE A 168 2.64 2.34 -13.49
CA ILE A 168 1.58 2.18 -12.49
C ILE A 168 0.70 1.00 -12.86
N VAL A 169 0.40 0.13 -11.89
CA VAL A 169 -0.60 -0.93 -12.02
C VAL A 169 -1.90 -0.48 -11.37
N ALA A 170 -2.93 -0.24 -12.18
CA ALA A 170 -4.25 0.19 -11.72
C ALA A 170 -5.15 -1.02 -11.45
N ILE A 171 -5.47 -1.26 -10.18
CA ILE A 171 -6.24 -2.41 -9.73
C ILE A 171 -7.73 -2.03 -9.68
N GLY A 172 -8.46 -2.45 -10.72
CA GLY A 172 -9.88 -2.18 -10.88
C GLY A 172 -10.20 -0.95 -11.72
N ARG A 173 -11.46 -0.86 -12.17
CA ARG A 173 -11.92 0.19 -13.09
C ARG A 173 -11.82 1.59 -12.51
N ASP A 174 -12.21 1.77 -11.25
CA ASP A 174 -12.17 3.08 -10.59
C ASP A 174 -10.74 3.61 -10.48
N ALA A 175 -9.77 2.73 -10.22
CA ALA A 175 -8.36 3.09 -10.20
C ALA A 175 -7.87 3.50 -11.60
N GLN A 176 -8.24 2.74 -12.64
CA GLN A 176 -7.89 3.07 -14.02
C GLN A 176 -8.41 4.46 -14.40
N LEU A 177 -9.70 4.71 -14.19
CA LEU A 177 -10.35 5.99 -14.51
C LEU A 177 -9.70 7.16 -13.76
N ALA A 178 -9.32 6.97 -12.50
CA ALA A 178 -8.70 8.02 -11.70
C ALA A 178 -7.27 8.37 -12.13
N LEU A 179 -6.61 7.49 -12.89
CA LEU A 179 -5.23 7.61 -13.35
C LEU A 179 -5.15 7.97 -14.85
N GLU A 180 -6.28 8.13 -15.53
CA GLU A 180 -6.33 8.58 -16.92
C GLU A 180 -5.67 9.96 -17.07
N GLY A 181 -4.91 10.12 -18.16
CA GLY A 181 -4.22 11.37 -18.48
C GLY A 181 -2.91 11.62 -17.72
N LEU A 182 -2.44 10.67 -16.91
CA LEU A 182 -1.07 10.71 -16.40
C LEU A 182 -0.06 10.43 -17.51
N ASP A 183 1.03 11.18 -17.52
CA ASP A 183 2.17 10.98 -18.43
C ASP A 183 3.10 9.85 -17.95
N ILE A 184 2.51 8.78 -17.42
CA ILE A 184 3.19 7.59 -16.88
C ILE A 184 2.44 6.38 -17.44
N PRO A 185 3.13 5.33 -17.92
CA PRO A 185 2.47 4.11 -18.34
C PRO A 185 1.58 3.53 -17.23
N VAL A 186 0.27 3.42 -17.50
CA VAL A 186 -0.70 2.80 -16.60
C VAL A 186 -1.19 1.49 -17.21
N THR A 187 -0.97 0.38 -16.52
CA THR A 187 -1.52 -0.93 -16.89
C THR A 187 -2.68 -1.28 -15.96
N GLY A 188 -3.85 -1.47 -16.54
CA GLY A 188 -5.05 -1.85 -15.80
C GLY A 188 -5.15 -3.36 -15.59
N VAL A 189 -5.49 -3.79 -14.37
CA VAL A 189 -5.85 -5.18 -14.04
C VAL A 189 -7.22 -5.24 -13.34
N ARG A 190 -7.90 -6.39 -13.41
CA ARG A 190 -9.17 -6.60 -12.72
C ARG A 190 -8.96 -6.57 -11.21
N HIS A 191 -9.87 -5.94 -10.45
CA HIS A 191 -9.83 -5.99 -8.99
C HIS A 191 -10.12 -7.43 -8.49
N PRO A 192 -9.45 -7.96 -7.46
CA PRO A 192 -9.64 -9.35 -7.04
C PRO A 192 -11.00 -9.65 -6.39
N SER A 193 -11.73 -8.63 -5.93
CA SER A 193 -13.08 -8.80 -5.36
C SER A 193 -14.17 -9.02 -6.42
N TYR A 194 -15.35 -9.46 -5.97
CA TYR A 194 -16.54 -9.69 -6.80
C TYR A 194 -16.25 -10.62 -7.99
N GLY A 195 -15.69 -11.79 -7.71
CA GLY A 195 -15.35 -12.80 -8.72
C GLY A 195 -14.09 -12.52 -9.54
N GLY A 196 -13.47 -11.34 -9.42
CA GLY A 196 -12.32 -10.93 -10.25
C GLY A 196 -10.97 -11.52 -9.86
N GLN A 197 -10.92 -12.51 -8.96
CA GLN A 197 -9.67 -13.08 -8.47
C GLN A 197 -8.83 -13.73 -9.59
N ALA A 198 -9.45 -14.57 -10.43
CA ALA A 198 -8.73 -15.28 -11.49
C ALA A 198 -8.13 -14.29 -12.51
N ASP A 199 -8.93 -13.31 -12.94
CA ASP A 199 -8.50 -12.26 -13.87
C ASP A 199 -7.38 -11.38 -13.29
N PHE A 200 -7.43 -11.07 -11.99
CA PHE A 200 -6.36 -10.33 -11.32
C PHE A 200 -5.04 -11.11 -11.37
N ILE A 201 -5.07 -12.39 -10.98
CA ILE A 201 -3.90 -13.27 -10.99
C ILE A 201 -3.32 -13.34 -12.41
N ALA A 202 -4.16 -13.66 -13.39
CA ALA A 202 -3.74 -13.80 -14.79
C ALA A 202 -3.14 -12.50 -15.33
N GLY A 203 -3.76 -11.35 -15.04
CA GLY A 203 -3.26 -10.04 -15.46
C GLY A 203 -1.91 -9.69 -14.83
N ILE A 204 -1.73 -9.95 -13.54
CA ILE A 204 -0.46 -9.73 -12.86
C ILE A 204 0.61 -10.71 -13.33
N ALA A 205 0.28 -12.00 -13.47
CA ALA A 205 1.18 -13.04 -13.96
C ALA A 205 1.71 -12.69 -15.36
N ALA A 206 0.83 -12.28 -16.27
CA ALA A 206 1.21 -11.83 -17.62
C ALA A 206 2.09 -10.57 -17.58
N LEU A 207 1.80 -9.62 -16.69
CA LEU A 207 2.57 -8.36 -16.58
C LEU A 207 3.99 -8.55 -16.05
N TYR A 208 4.19 -9.53 -15.16
CA TYR A 208 5.50 -9.81 -14.54
C TYR A 208 6.20 -11.04 -15.11
N GLY A 209 5.55 -11.81 -16.00
CA GLY A 209 6.12 -13.01 -16.59
C GLY A 209 6.31 -14.15 -15.59
N VAL A 210 5.44 -14.25 -14.58
CA VAL A 210 5.53 -15.28 -13.53
C VAL A 210 4.46 -16.36 -13.71
N ASP A 211 4.79 -17.58 -13.32
CA ASP A 211 3.84 -18.69 -13.24
C ASP A 211 3.13 -18.65 -11.87
N PRO A 212 1.80 -18.40 -11.83
CA PRO A 212 1.07 -18.25 -10.57
C PRO A 212 0.96 -19.55 -9.77
N GLU A 213 1.24 -20.72 -10.37
CA GLU A 213 1.18 -22.04 -9.72
C GLU A 213 2.55 -22.52 -9.20
N ARG A 214 3.62 -21.76 -9.42
CA ARG A 214 4.98 -22.13 -9.01
C ARG A 214 5.35 -21.48 -7.68
N PRO A 215 5.80 -22.22 -6.65
CA PRO A 215 6.27 -21.63 -5.39
C PRO A 215 7.49 -20.73 -5.64
N SER A 216 7.49 -19.51 -5.10
CA SER A 216 8.60 -18.56 -5.24
C SER A 216 9.86 -19.04 -4.52
N ALA A 217 11.02 -18.95 -5.17
CA ALA A 217 12.29 -18.86 -4.47
C ALA A 217 12.35 -17.51 -3.74
N SER A 218 12.91 -17.48 -2.53
CA SER A 218 12.97 -16.30 -1.67
C SER A 218 13.47 -15.05 -2.42
N PRO A 219 12.90 -13.85 -2.19
CA PRO A 219 13.38 -12.62 -2.83
C PRO A 219 14.85 -12.39 -2.48
N GLN A 220 15.72 -12.49 -3.48
CA GLN A 220 17.11 -12.05 -3.39
C GLN A 220 17.16 -10.63 -3.95
N LEU A 221 17.17 -9.63 -3.05
CA LEU A 221 17.61 -8.30 -3.45
C LEU A 221 19.09 -8.40 -3.86
N PRO A 222 19.53 -7.74 -4.94
CA PRO A 222 20.94 -7.67 -5.28
C PRO A 222 21.69 -6.95 -4.15
N LEU A 223 22.50 -7.69 -3.40
CA LEU A 223 23.51 -7.11 -2.53
C LEU A 223 24.68 -6.68 -3.40
N ASP A 224 24.71 -5.43 -3.85
CA ASP A 224 25.95 -4.83 -4.38
C ASP A 224 25.97 -3.30 -4.14
N HIS A 225 26.68 -2.90 -3.08
CA HIS A 225 27.91 -2.11 -3.15
C HIS A 225 28.40 -1.77 -1.73
N ALA A 226 29.17 -2.69 -1.15
CA ALA A 226 30.10 -2.37 -0.07
C ALA A 226 31.44 -3.06 -0.37
N ALA A 227 32.22 -2.45 -1.27
CA ALA A 227 33.63 -2.79 -1.46
C ALA A 227 34.42 -1.52 -1.79
N SER A 228 34.98 -0.89 -0.76
CA SER A 228 36.43 -0.66 -0.62
C SER A 228 36.72 0.50 0.33
N ALA A 229 37.03 0.15 1.57
CA ALA A 229 37.97 0.90 2.39
C ALA A 229 38.69 -0.16 3.21
N GLY A 230 39.80 -0.65 2.65
CA GLY A 230 40.62 -1.70 3.24
C GLY A 230 41.21 -1.26 4.57
N LEU A 231 41.40 -2.25 5.43
CA LEU A 231 42.28 -2.19 6.59
C LEU A 231 43.67 -1.68 6.17
N ALA A 232 44.23 -0.79 6.99
CA ALA A 232 45.65 -0.83 7.31
C ALA A 232 45.80 -0.71 8.83
N LEU A 233 46.11 -1.84 9.45
CA LEU A 233 46.71 -1.93 10.77
C LEU A 233 48.14 -1.40 10.68
N ALA A 234 48.46 -0.40 11.49
CA ALA A 234 49.74 -0.18 12.14
C ALA A 234 49.48 0.58 13.44
#